data_AF-A0A0K9NB35-F1
#
_entry.id   AF-A0A0K9NB35-F1
#
_cell.length_a   1.000
_cell.length_b   1.000
_cell.length_c   1.000
_cell.angle_alpha   90.00
_cell.angle_beta   90.00
_cell.angle_gamma   90.00
#
_symmetry.space_group_name_H-M   'P 1'
#
loop_
_entity.id
_entity.type
_entity.pdbx_description
1 polymer ?
#
loop_
_entity_poly.entity_id
_entity_poly.type
_entity_poly.pdbx_seq_one_letter_code
_entity_poly.pdbx_strand_id
1 'polypeptide(L)'
;MYLLFPLLLLFMMVLAVIFHFRKKRIICKIKCMCTEEKLELLNELTAPFGFCYELCHDVFTSRTDAWQREFGYRWLYDKNAAHFNMVFDCEPVYFDYDGRTWMLEFWKGQYGINIGGEIGIYQAERIIPPSERKHVLFHAVPEKDMLSFSVRMYNGTSLLYNLSCRKHWWLAGFSMGCYSVPELLKMDITIAFGNRQMMYAFVDSMYEIGYRSGDINICGNSVSFVFDRPKTPQPRTSHLFSSAWALWKDRLFLFFYCRITKVFCHTLDKLLYLYEYLPFVFRHMMRIHCYSRRKPKRRKTS
;
A
#
# COMPACT_ATOMS: atom_id res chain seq x y z
N MET A 1 1.03 -49.40 16.80
CA MET A 1 0.48 -48.43 15.83
C MET A 1 -1.03 -48.17 16.02
N TYR A 2 -1.82 -49.12 16.53
CA TYR A 2 -3.28 -48.95 16.70
C TYR A 2 -3.74 -48.00 17.83
N LEU A 3 -2.91 -47.72 18.85
CA LEU A 3 -3.25 -46.78 19.94
C LEU A 3 -2.90 -45.32 19.63
N LEU A 4 -1.98 -45.07 18.70
CA LEU A 4 -1.55 -43.72 18.34
C LEU A 4 -2.64 -42.97 17.56
N PHE A 5 -3.39 -43.67 16.72
CA PHE A 5 -4.43 -43.07 15.90
C PHE A 5 -5.65 -42.58 16.74
N PRO A 6 -6.20 -43.36 17.69
CA PRO A 6 -7.23 -42.86 18.61
C PRO A 6 -6.76 -41.71 19.50
N LEU A 7 -5.50 -41.74 19.98
CA LEU A 7 -4.93 -40.64 20.77
C LEU A 7 -4.80 -39.35 19.94
N LEU A 8 -4.38 -39.47 18.68
CA LEU A 8 -4.35 -38.34 17.75
C LEU A 8 -5.75 -37.77 17.51
N LEU A 9 -6.75 -38.63 17.30
CA LEU A 9 -8.14 -38.19 17.11
C LEU A 9 -8.70 -37.48 18.36
N LEU A 10 -8.45 -38.03 19.55
CA LEU A 10 -8.84 -37.41 20.81
C LEU A 10 -8.16 -36.04 20.97
N PHE A 11 -6.87 -35.96 20.68
CA PHE A 11 -6.12 -34.70 20.71
C PHE A 11 -6.70 -33.66 19.74
N MET A 12 -7.00 -34.05 18.50
CA MET A 12 -7.62 -33.17 17.50
C MET A 12 -9.02 -32.71 17.93
N MET A 13 -9.81 -33.57 18.57
CA MET A 13 -11.12 -33.22 19.12
C MET A 13 -11.00 -32.20 20.26
N VAL A 14 -10.08 -32.42 21.20
CA VAL A 14 -9.81 -31.46 22.30
C VAL A 14 -9.39 -30.11 21.74
N LEU A 15 -8.46 -30.09 20.77
CA LEU A 15 -8.07 -28.86 20.08
C LEU A 15 -9.27 -28.17 19.42
N ALA A 16 -10.11 -28.91 18.70
CA ALA A 16 -11.29 -28.35 18.04
C ALA A 16 -12.25 -27.68 19.05
N VAL A 17 -12.48 -28.29 20.20
CA VAL A 17 -13.30 -27.73 21.28
C VAL A 17 -12.66 -26.45 21.83
N ILE A 18 -11.35 -26.46 22.12
CA ILE A 18 -10.62 -25.28 22.59
C ILE A 18 -10.70 -24.13 21.56
N PHE A 19 -10.46 -24.41 20.28
CA PHE A 19 -10.53 -23.40 19.21
C PHE A 19 -11.96 -22.87 19.02
N HIS A 20 -12.99 -23.69 19.22
CA HIS A 20 -14.39 -23.26 19.17
C HIS A 20 -14.74 -22.27 20.30
N PHE A 21 -14.39 -22.59 21.54
CA PHE A 21 -14.62 -21.69 22.67
C PHE A 21 -13.77 -20.41 22.57
N ARG A 22 -12.50 -20.52 22.18
CA ARG A 22 -11.64 -19.36 21.91
C ARG A 22 -12.26 -18.45 20.86
N LYS A 23 -12.74 -19.01 19.75
CA LYS A 23 -13.42 -18.25 18.69
C LYS A 23 -14.65 -17.50 19.22
N LYS A 24 -15.53 -18.17 19.97
CA LYS A 24 -16.70 -17.51 20.57
C LYS A 24 -16.32 -16.38 21.50
N ARG A 25 -15.29 -16.57 22.35
CA ARG A 25 -14.79 -15.54 23.27
C ARG A 25 -14.26 -14.31 22.54
N ILE A 26 -13.47 -14.50 21.47
CA ILE A 26 -12.95 -13.39 20.65
C ILE A 26 -14.09 -12.63 19.98
N ILE A 27 -15.08 -13.32 19.42
CA ILE A 27 -16.24 -12.69 18.78
C ILE A 27 -17.00 -11.83 19.79
N CYS A 28 -17.23 -12.35 21.01
CA CYS A 28 -17.88 -11.59 22.08
C CYS A 28 -17.06 -10.35 22.46
N LYS A 29 -15.75 -10.51 22.68
CA LYS A 29 -14.82 -9.40 22.98
C LYS A 29 -14.97 -8.26 21.97
N ILE A 30 -14.86 -8.56 20.68
CA ILE A 30 -14.92 -7.54 19.63
C ILE A 30 -16.31 -6.90 19.52
N LYS A 31 -17.39 -7.67 19.71
CA LYS A 31 -18.75 -7.10 19.73
C LYS A 31 -19.00 -6.17 20.91
N CYS A 32 -18.33 -6.39 22.04
CA CYS A 32 -18.46 -5.57 23.24
C CYS A 32 -17.60 -4.30 23.20
N MET A 33 -16.62 -4.18 22.31
CA MET A 33 -15.80 -2.97 22.15
C MET A 33 -16.59 -1.89 21.40
N CYS A 34 -16.41 -0.63 21.81
CA CYS A 34 -16.94 0.50 21.05
C CYS A 34 -16.08 0.76 19.79
N THR A 35 -16.59 1.57 18.86
CA THR A 35 -15.90 1.86 17.60
C THR A 35 -14.57 2.59 17.81
N GLU A 36 -14.50 3.49 18.79
CA GLU A 36 -13.29 4.27 19.12
C GLU A 36 -12.18 3.35 19.64
N GLU A 37 -12.48 2.50 20.62
CA GLU A 37 -11.54 1.50 21.15
C GLU A 37 -11.01 0.57 20.06
N LYS A 38 -11.88 0.15 19.12
CA LYS A 38 -11.49 -0.69 17.99
C LYS A 38 -10.52 0.05 17.06
N LEU A 39 -10.81 1.31 16.77
CA LEU A 39 -10.02 2.15 15.88
C LEU A 39 -8.64 2.43 16.48
N GLU A 40 -8.58 2.80 17.75
CA GLU A 40 -7.34 3.01 18.50
C GLU A 40 -6.48 1.74 18.50
N LEU A 41 -7.07 0.60 18.89
CA LEU A 41 -6.36 -0.68 18.91
C LEU A 41 -5.83 -1.05 17.51
N LEU A 42 -6.65 -0.92 16.46
CA LEU A 42 -6.18 -1.24 15.11
C LEU A 42 -5.02 -0.32 14.68
N ASN A 43 -5.12 0.98 14.96
CA ASN A 43 -4.08 1.95 14.64
C ASN A 43 -2.77 1.69 15.40
N GLU A 44 -2.83 1.30 16.67
CA GLU A 44 -1.66 0.87 17.44
C GLU A 44 -1.00 -0.37 16.82
N LEU A 45 -1.82 -1.34 16.38
CA LEU A 45 -1.32 -2.58 15.76
C LEU A 45 -0.68 -2.35 14.39
N THR A 46 -1.15 -1.36 13.63
CA THR A 46 -0.65 -1.08 12.27
C THR A 46 0.44 -0.01 12.21
N ALA A 47 0.57 0.84 13.23
CA ALA A 47 1.61 1.87 13.29
C ALA A 47 3.05 1.33 13.10
N PRO A 48 3.45 0.17 13.67
CA PRO A 48 4.79 -0.40 13.42
C PRO A 48 5.07 -0.77 11.96
N PHE A 49 4.02 -0.92 11.15
CA PHE A 49 4.10 -1.20 9.72
C PHE A 49 4.07 0.08 8.86
N GLY A 50 3.91 1.25 9.49
CA GLY A 50 3.85 2.54 8.80
C GLY A 50 2.45 2.93 8.32
N PHE A 51 1.40 2.30 8.84
CA PHE A 51 0.02 2.53 8.41
C PHE A 51 -0.90 2.95 9.56
N CYS A 52 -1.92 3.72 9.22
CA CYS A 52 -3.12 3.95 10.03
C CYS A 52 -4.38 3.66 9.23
N TYR A 53 -5.47 3.37 9.91
CA TYR A 53 -6.76 3.04 9.33
C TYR A 53 -7.69 4.25 9.46
N GLU A 54 -8.29 4.65 8.34
CA GLU A 54 -9.24 5.75 8.26
C GLU A 54 -10.66 5.21 8.07
N LEU A 55 -11.45 5.24 9.15
CA LEU A 55 -12.76 4.59 9.22
C LEU A 55 -13.77 5.15 8.20
N CYS A 56 -13.77 6.45 7.97
CA CYS A 56 -14.74 7.10 7.05
C CYS A 56 -14.60 6.64 5.60
N HIS A 57 -13.42 6.17 5.21
CA HIS A 57 -13.12 5.70 3.86
C HIS A 57 -12.87 4.18 3.79
N ASP A 58 -12.93 3.47 4.93
CA ASP A 58 -12.59 2.05 5.05
C ASP A 58 -11.25 1.70 4.36
N VAL A 59 -10.21 2.46 4.68
CA VAL A 59 -8.91 2.39 3.97
C VAL A 59 -7.73 2.46 4.94
N PHE A 60 -6.67 1.71 4.65
CA PHE A 60 -5.38 1.96 5.27
C PHE A 60 -4.64 3.04 4.52
N THR A 61 -4.18 4.06 5.24
CA THR A 61 -3.33 5.11 4.72
C THR A 61 -1.93 5.04 5.35
N SER A 62 -0.94 5.48 4.58
CA SER A 62 0.43 5.63 5.03
C SER A 62 0.54 6.70 6.14
N ARG A 63 1.52 6.53 7.02
CA ARG A 63 1.91 7.56 7.97
C ARG A 63 3.07 8.41 7.44
N THR A 64 3.10 9.69 7.78
CA THR A 64 4.21 10.59 7.41
C THR A 64 5.51 10.24 8.14
N ASP A 65 5.41 9.65 9.33
CA ASP A 65 6.52 9.17 10.17
C ASP A 65 6.91 7.69 9.90
N ALA A 66 6.37 7.10 8.83
CA ALA A 66 6.63 5.72 8.47
C ALA A 66 8.14 5.48 8.21
N TRP A 67 8.68 4.41 8.82
CA TRP A 67 10.11 4.06 8.76
C TRP A 67 10.60 3.77 7.33
N GLN A 68 9.69 3.47 6.40
CA GLN A 68 9.94 3.34 4.96
C GLN A 68 10.70 4.56 4.42
N ARG A 69 10.54 5.73 5.04
CA ARG A 69 11.29 6.96 4.72
C ARG A 69 12.81 6.76 4.75
N GLU A 70 13.34 5.92 5.64
CA GLU A 70 14.79 5.66 5.77
C GLU A 70 15.37 4.91 4.57
N PHE A 71 14.54 4.20 3.80
CA PHE A 71 14.98 3.34 2.70
C PHE A 71 14.92 4.02 1.32
N GLY A 72 14.24 5.17 1.25
CA GLY A 72 13.98 5.89 -0.01
C GLY A 72 13.31 5.00 -1.06
N TYR A 73 13.46 5.38 -2.32
CA TYR A 73 13.01 4.61 -3.47
C TYR A 73 14.18 4.13 -4.33
N ARG A 74 14.05 2.90 -4.84
CA ARG A 74 14.90 2.34 -5.89
C ARG A 74 14.03 1.63 -6.91
N TRP A 75 14.36 1.76 -8.19
CA TRP A 75 13.69 1.06 -9.30
C TRP A 75 13.62 -0.47 -9.12
N LEU A 76 14.58 -1.05 -8.40
CA LEU A 76 14.60 -2.48 -8.09
C LEU A 76 13.41 -2.95 -7.22
N TYR A 77 12.79 -2.04 -6.46
CA TYR A 77 11.61 -2.34 -5.66
C TYR A 77 10.46 -2.76 -6.58
N ASP A 78 10.15 -1.92 -7.57
CA ASP A 78 9.12 -2.17 -8.57
C ASP A 78 9.38 -3.43 -9.40
N LYS A 79 10.64 -3.64 -9.80
CA LYS A 79 11.04 -4.87 -10.52
C LYS A 79 10.71 -6.13 -9.73
N ASN A 80 10.83 -6.09 -8.40
CA ASN A 80 10.64 -7.26 -7.54
C ASN A 80 9.22 -7.37 -6.96
N ALA A 81 8.30 -6.46 -7.30
CA ALA A 81 6.96 -6.39 -6.72
C ALA A 81 6.22 -7.75 -6.69
N ALA A 82 6.27 -8.52 -7.79
CA ALA A 82 5.58 -9.80 -7.89
C ALA A 82 6.07 -10.84 -6.85
N HIS A 83 7.33 -10.77 -6.43
CA HIS A 83 7.88 -11.66 -5.38
C HIS A 83 7.29 -11.36 -4.00
N PHE A 84 6.78 -10.15 -3.81
CA PHE A 84 6.14 -9.68 -2.58
C PHE A 84 4.60 -9.70 -2.68
N ASN A 85 4.05 -10.42 -3.66
CA ASN A 85 2.61 -10.46 -3.95
C ASN A 85 2.03 -9.07 -4.26
N MET A 86 2.80 -8.23 -4.95
CA MET A 86 2.33 -6.94 -5.43
C MET A 86 2.33 -6.97 -6.95
N VAL A 87 1.17 -6.69 -7.54
CA VAL A 87 0.99 -6.61 -8.98
C VAL A 87 0.26 -5.30 -9.25
N PHE A 88 1.00 -4.33 -9.73
CA PHE A 88 0.53 -2.96 -9.96
C PHE A 88 1.04 -2.43 -11.30
N ASP A 89 0.38 -1.37 -11.76
CA ASP A 89 0.97 -0.45 -12.72
C ASP A 89 1.70 0.67 -11.96
N CYS A 90 2.86 1.10 -12.44
CA CYS A 90 3.61 2.24 -11.93
C CYS A 90 3.87 3.31 -13.01
N GLU A 91 4.03 4.56 -12.60
CA GLU A 91 4.32 5.69 -13.47
C GLU A 91 5.31 6.65 -12.81
N PRO A 92 6.63 6.43 -12.97
CA PRO A 92 7.64 7.35 -12.48
C PRO A 92 7.78 8.56 -13.40
N VAL A 93 7.72 9.75 -12.82
CA VAL A 93 7.88 11.05 -13.49
C VAL A 93 9.06 11.77 -12.87
N TYR A 94 10.15 11.87 -13.64
CA TYR A 94 11.38 12.53 -13.22
C TYR A 94 11.46 13.93 -13.78
N PHE A 95 11.74 14.92 -12.94
CA PHE A 95 11.86 16.32 -13.34
C PHE A 95 12.98 17.00 -12.58
N ASP A 96 13.67 17.95 -13.22
CA ASP A 96 14.77 18.69 -12.61
C ASP A 96 14.26 20.03 -12.06
N TYR A 97 14.55 20.29 -10.78
CA TYR A 97 14.12 21.51 -10.10
C TYR A 97 15.10 21.85 -8.97
N ASP A 98 15.50 23.13 -8.90
CA ASP A 98 16.39 23.67 -7.86
C ASP A 98 17.71 22.89 -7.69
N GLY A 99 18.35 22.56 -8.83
CA GLY A 99 19.64 21.86 -8.86
C GLY A 99 19.59 20.38 -8.47
N ARG A 100 18.39 19.78 -8.40
CA ARG A 100 18.19 18.36 -8.05
C ARG A 100 17.23 17.70 -9.02
N THR A 101 17.37 16.40 -9.21
CA THR A 101 16.34 15.59 -9.87
C THR A 101 15.33 15.11 -8.84
N TRP A 102 14.07 15.41 -9.09
CA TRP A 102 12.93 14.95 -8.32
C TRP A 102 12.26 13.79 -9.06
N MET A 103 11.54 12.97 -8.30
CA MET A 103 10.75 11.87 -8.83
C MET A 103 9.41 11.86 -8.11
N LEU A 104 8.35 12.05 -8.88
CA LEU A 104 6.98 11.73 -8.47
C LEU A 104 6.63 10.39 -9.08
N GLU A 105 6.21 9.43 -8.27
CA GLU A 105 5.85 8.11 -8.75
C GLU A 105 4.47 7.71 -8.24
N PHE A 106 3.70 7.14 -9.16
CA PHE A 106 2.32 6.73 -8.93
C PHE A 106 2.22 5.22 -9.10
N TRP A 107 1.52 4.56 -8.19
CA TRP A 107 1.27 3.12 -8.28
C TRP A 107 -0.21 2.83 -8.11
N LYS A 108 -0.74 1.85 -8.86
CA LYS A 108 -2.10 1.33 -8.68
C LYS A 108 -2.15 -0.17 -8.94
N GLY A 109 -2.76 -0.94 -8.05
CA GLY A 109 -2.76 -2.39 -8.22
C GLY A 109 -3.32 -3.22 -7.08
N GLN A 110 -2.97 -4.51 -7.16
CA GLN A 110 -3.20 -5.52 -6.14
C GLN A 110 -1.97 -5.63 -5.23
N TYR A 111 -2.17 -5.50 -3.93
CA TYR A 111 -1.17 -5.55 -2.87
C TYR A 111 -1.54 -6.66 -1.89
N GLY A 112 -1.17 -7.90 -2.19
CA GLY A 112 -1.60 -9.07 -1.44
C GLY A 112 -3.12 -9.24 -1.55
N ILE A 113 -3.83 -9.21 -0.43
CA ILE A 113 -5.31 -9.27 -0.44
C ILE A 113 -6.00 -7.90 -0.53
N ASN A 114 -5.22 -6.85 -0.81
CA ASN A 114 -5.69 -5.47 -0.84
C ASN A 114 -5.63 -4.93 -2.26
N ILE A 115 -6.48 -3.96 -2.57
CA ILE A 115 -6.31 -3.12 -3.76
C ILE A 115 -6.07 -1.69 -3.32
N GLY A 116 -5.35 -0.94 -4.12
CA GLY A 116 -5.03 0.42 -3.73
C GLY A 116 -4.11 1.12 -4.70
N GLY A 117 -3.62 2.25 -4.23
CA GLY A 117 -2.64 3.03 -4.96
C GLY A 117 -1.81 3.90 -4.03
N GLU A 118 -0.70 4.38 -4.59
CA GLU A 118 0.32 5.12 -3.88
C GLU A 118 0.79 6.30 -4.72
N ILE A 119 1.20 7.36 -4.03
CA ILE A 119 1.81 8.55 -4.62
C ILE A 119 3.02 8.89 -3.77
N GLY A 120 4.21 8.83 -4.36
CA GLY A 120 5.46 9.12 -3.66
C GLY A 120 6.23 10.25 -4.34
N ILE A 121 6.73 11.18 -3.53
CA ILE A 121 7.68 12.21 -3.95
C ILE A 121 9.04 11.98 -3.30
N TYR A 122 10.06 11.97 -4.14
CA TYR A 122 11.43 11.71 -3.75
C TYR A 122 12.37 12.66 -4.49
N GLN A 123 13.58 12.83 -3.95
CA GLN A 123 14.61 13.67 -4.54
C GLN A 123 15.97 12.98 -4.51
N ALA A 124 16.78 13.28 -5.51
CA ALA A 124 18.20 12.95 -5.52
C ALA A 124 19.02 14.09 -4.88
N GLU A 125 20.28 13.80 -4.54
CA GLU A 125 21.19 14.80 -3.97
C GLU A 125 21.66 15.83 -5.00
N ARG A 126 21.62 15.47 -6.28
CA ARG A 126 22.07 16.26 -7.43
C ARG A 126 21.17 16.00 -8.65
N ILE A 127 21.43 16.69 -9.75
CA ILE A 127 20.84 16.36 -11.05
C ILE A 127 21.38 15.00 -11.53
N ILE A 128 20.48 14.10 -11.92
CA ILE A 128 20.75 12.74 -12.36
C ILE A 128 20.37 12.59 -13.84
N PRO A 129 21.33 12.31 -14.73
CA PRO A 129 21.05 12.05 -16.13
C PRO A 129 20.05 10.90 -16.33
N PRO A 130 19.18 10.93 -17.35
CA PRO A 130 18.16 9.90 -17.58
C PRO A 130 18.67 8.45 -17.59
N SER A 131 19.87 8.20 -18.14
CA SER A 131 20.49 6.87 -18.16
C SER A 131 20.84 6.30 -16.78
N GLU A 132 21.07 7.16 -15.79
CA GLU A 132 21.51 6.75 -14.45
C GLU A 132 20.35 6.63 -13.45
N ARG A 133 19.18 7.21 -13.76
CA ARG A 133 18.03 7.30 -12.83
C ARG A 133 17.62 5.96 -12.22
N LYS A 134 17.72 4.86 -12.97
CA LYS A 134 17.36 3.50 -12.49
C LYS A 134 18.34 2.92 -11.46
N HIS A 135 19.53 3.49 -11.34
CA HIS A 135 20.61 2.99 -10.48
C HIS A 135 20.85 3.85 -9.23
N VAL A 136 20.18 5.01 -9.15
CA VAL A 136 20.32 5.97 -8.06
C VAL A 136 19.23 5.76 -7.02
N LEU A 137 19.59 5.98 -5.75
CA LEU A 137 18.64 6.04 -4.64
C LEU A 137 17.99 7.43 -4.63
N PHE A 138 16.66 7.47 -4.69
CA PHE A 138 15.90 8.69 -4.47
C PHE A 138 15.43 8.75 -3.02
N HIS A 139 15.79 9.80 -2.30
CA HIS A 139 15.49 9.95 -0.89
C HIS A 139 14.09 10.54 -0.70
N ALA A 140 13.38 10.07 0.32
CA ALA A 140 12.12 10.67 0.71
C ALA A 140 12.33 12.13 1.16
N VAL A 141 11.45 13.02 0.69
CA VAL A 141 11.58 14.46 0.92
C VAL A 141 11.36 14.83 2.39
N PRO A 142 11.99 15.91 2.89
CA PRO A 142 11.70 16.43 4.22
C PRO A 142 10.30 17.07 4.28
N GLU A 143 9.80 17.30 5.50
CA GLU A 143 8.43 17.80 5.73
C GLU A 143 8.14 19.15 5.07
N LYS A 144 9.15 20.02 4.99
CA LYS A 144 9.06 21.30 4.28
C LYS A 144 8.79 21.16 2.78
N ASP A 145 9.25 20.05 2.19
CA ASP A 145 9.20 19.78 0.75
C ASP A 145 8.10 18.76 0.39
N MET A 146 7.32 18.30 1.38
CA MET A 146 6.15 17.46 1.13
C MET A 146 5.09 18.24 0.36
N LEU A 147 4.52 17.60 -0.66
CA LEU A 147 3.40 18.14 -1.43
C LEU A 147 2.07 17.71 -0.82
N SER A 148 1.01 18.45 -1.18
CA SER A 148 -0.35 18.05 -0.87
C SER A 148 -0.93 17.24 -2.02
N PHE A 149 -1.36 16.02 -1.72
CA PHE A 149 -1.98 15.11 -2.67
C PHE A 149 -3.47 14.97 -2.37
N SER A 150 -4.28 14.92 -3.41
CA SER A 150 -5.64 14.41 -3.38
C SER A 150 -5.74 13.25 -4.36
N VAL A 151 -6.34 12.15 -3.92
CA VAL A 151 -6.53 10.96 -4.75
C VAL A 151 -7.92 10.38 -4.56
N ARG A 152 -8.59 10.09 -5.68
CA ARG A 152 -9.79 9.26 -5.71
C ARG A 152 -9.47 7.97 -6.44
N MET A 153 -9.69 6.85 -5.78
CA MET A 153 -9.37 5.52 -6.31
C MET A 153 -10.64 4.84 -6.77
N TYR A 154 -10.64 4.33 -8.00
CA TYR A 154 -11.77 3.66 -8.63
C TYR A 154 -11.42 2.21 -8.99
N ASN A 155 -12.42 1.34 -8.90
CA ASN A 155 -12.41 0.00 -9.49
C ASN A 155 -13.57 -0.09 -10.48
N GLY A 156 -13.26 -0.06 -11.78
CA GLY A 156 -14.25 0.20 -12.82
C GLY A 156 -14.91 1.56 -12.59
N THR A 157 -16.23 1.57 -12.38
CA THR A 157 -17.00 2.80 -12.11
C THR A 157 -17.21 3.07 -10.62
N SER A 158 -16.85 2.13 -9.73
CA SER A 158 -17.08 2.25 -8.30
C SER A 158 -15.92 2.99 -7.62
N LEU A 159 -16.24 4.06 -6.89
CA LEU A 159 -15.28 4.74 -6.01
C LEU A 159 -14.98 3.86 -4.79
N LEU A 160 -13.70 3.56 -4.56
CA LEU A 160 -13.22 2.81 -3.40
C LEU A 160 -13.00 3.73 -2.20
N TYR A 161 -12.22 4.79 -2.40
CA TYR A 161 -11.91 5.78 -1.37
C TYR A 161 -11.53 7.12 -1.99
N ASN A 162 -11.58 8.16 -1.17
CA ASN A 162 -11.13 9.52 -1.50
C ASN A 162 -10.26 10.06 -0.37
N LEU A 163 -8.97 10.29 -0.64
CA LEU A 163 -8.06 10.93 0.30
C LEU A 163 -7.77 12.33 -0.24
N SER A 164 -8.34 13.36 0.38
CA SER A 164 -8.23 14.74 -0.10
C SER A 164 -7.24 15.58 0.72
N CYS A 165 -6.49 16.44 0.05
CA CYS A 165 -5.61 17.47 0.62
C CYS A 165 -4.65 16.96 1.70
N ARG A 166 -4.00 15.81 1.44
CA ARG A 166 -3.05 15.18 2.36
C ARG A 166 -1.63 15.65 2.07
N LYS A 167 -1.02 16.38 3.00
CA LYS A 167 0.41 16.72 2.91
C LYS A 167 1.24 15.48 3.25
N HIS A 168 1.96 14.93 2.28
CA HIS A 168 2.67 13.66 2.46
C HIS A 168 3.89 13.55 1.55
N TRP A 169 4.87 12.73 1.95
CA TRP A 169 5.99 12.33 1.06
C TRP A 169 5.66 11.05 0.29
N TRP A 170 4.96 10.11 0.92
CA TRP A 170 4.43 8.88 0.30
C TRP A 170 3.01 8.58 0.75
N LEU A 171 2.00 9.06 0.01
CA LEU A 171 0.58 8.81 0.33
C LEU A 171 0.17 7.46 -0.25
N ALA A 172 -0.12 6.49 0.61
CA ALA A 172 -0.69 5.19 0.24
C ALA A 172 -2.17 5.12 0.63
N GLY A 173 -2.97 4.39 -0.14
CA GLY A 173 -4.34 4.03 0.21
C GLY A 173 -4.61 2.57 -0.17
N PHE A 174 -4.99 1.74 0.80
CA PHE A 174 -5.27 0.32 0.58
C PHE A 174 -6.64 -0.09 1.14
N SER A 175 -7.54 -0.51 0.24
CA SER A 175 -8.81 -1.15 0.59
C SER A 175 -8.58 -2.65 0.82
N MET A 176 -8.94 -3.11 2.01
CA MET A 176 -8.66 -4.47 2.48
C MET A 176 -9.70 -5.49 2.00
N GLY A 177 -9.24 -6.71 1.73
CA GLY A 177 -10.17 -7.81 1.43
C GLY A 177 -10.86 -7.64 0.08
N CYS A 178 -10.17 -7.03 -0.87
CA CYS A 178 -10.66 -6.74 -2.20
C CYS A 178 -9.70 -7.31 -3.25
N TYR A 179 -10.25 -7.66 -4.42
CA TYR A 179 -9.47 -8.14 -5.54
C TYR A 179 -9.80 -7.33 -6.78
N SER A 180 -8.77 -6.92 -7.50
CA SER A 180 -8.89 -6.38 -8.85
C SER A 180 -7.61 -6.65 -9.64
N VAL A 181 -7.69 -6.49 -10.95
CA VAL A 181 -6.51 -6.43 -11.81
C VAL A 181 -6.14 -4.96 -12.03
N PRO A 182 -4.84 -4.61 -12.16
CA PRO A 182 -4.40 -3.21 -12.27
C PRO A 182 -5.11 -2.39 -13.34
N GLU A 183 -5.49 -3.01 -14.46
CA GLU A 183 -6.15 -2.37 -15.60
C GLU A 183 -7.58 -1.93 -15.32
N LEU A 184 -8.24 -2.50 -14.31
CA LEU A 184 -9.57 -2.05 -13.88
C LEU A 184 -9.49 -0.93 -12.83
N LEU A 185 -8.29 -0.66 -12.32
CA LEU A 185 -8.06 0.37 -11.32
C LEU A 185 -7.69 1.68 -12.00
N LYS A 186 -8.25 2.77 -11.48
CA LYS A 186 -7.99 4.13 -11.96
C LYS A 186 -7.81 5.07 -10.77
N MET A 187 -6.84 5.97 -10.86
CA MET A 187 -6.62 7.04 -9.88
C MET A 187 -6.89 8.41 -10.53
N ASP A 188 -7.81 9.18 -9.94
CA ASP A 188 -7.90 10.62 -10.22
C ASP A 188 -7.02 11.35 -9.22
N ILE A 189 -5.98 12.02 -9.70
CA ILE A 189 -4.91 12.58 -8.88
C ILE A 189 -4.92 14.11 -9.01
N THR A 190 -4.78 14.79 -7.89
CA THR A 190 -4.47 16.22 -7.84
C THR A 190 -3.26 16.45 -6.94
N ILE A 191 -2.28 17.19 -7.43
CA ILE A 191 -1.05 17.52 -6.72
C ILE A 191 -0.97 19.04 -6.60
N ALA A 192 -0.87 19.56 -5.39
CA ALA A 192 -0.62 20.98 -5.15
C ALA A 192 0.87 21.22 -4.88
N PHE A 193 1.49 22.02 -5.74
CA PHE A 193 2.91 22.37 -5.66
C PHE A 193 3.12 23.64 -4.83
N GLY A 194 4.25 23.70 -4.12
CA GLY A 194 4.61 24.86 -3.32
C GLY A 194 4.93 26.11 -4.15
N ASN A 195 5.40 25.91 -5.39
CA ASN A 195 5.66 27.00 -6.33
C ASN A 195 5.40 26.57 -7.76
N ARG A 196 5.30 27.57 -8.64
CA ARG A 196 4.88 27.39 -10.02
C ARG A 196 6.01 26.87 -10.93
N GLN A 197 7.27 27.13 -10.57
CA GLN A 197 8.44 26.63 -11.29
C GLN A 197 8.54 25.10 -11.20
N MET A 198 8.41 24.54 -10.00
CA MET A 198 8.39 23.10 -9.76
C MET A 198 7.20 22.43 -10.46
N MET A 199 6.03 23.08 -10.41
CA MET A 199 4.83 22.61 -11.10
C MET A 199 5.05 22.50 -12.62
N TYR A 200 5.60 23.54 -13.25
CA TYR A 200 5.87 23.50 -14.69
C TYR A 200 6.93 22.46 -15.04
N ALA A 201 8.01 22.33 -14.27
CA ALA A 201 9.01 21.27 -14.48
C ALA A 201 8.39 19.86 -14.45
N PHE A 202 7.44 19.62 -13.53
CA PHE A 202 6.68 18.37 -13.49
C PHE A 202 5.78 18.20 -14.72
N VAL A 203 5.04 19.25 -15.12
CA VAL A 203 4.14 19.20 -16.28
C VAL A 203 4.91 18.96 -17.58
N ASP A 204 6.06 19.60 -17.77
CA ASP A 204 6.91 19.39 -18.94
C ASP A 204 7.38 17.93 -19.01
N SER A 205 7.78 17.36 -17.86
CA SER A 205 8.16 15.96 -17.76
C SER A 205 6.99 15.00 -18.00
N MET A 206 5.76 15.37 -17.63
CA MET A 206 4.54 14.61 -17.97
C MET A 206 4.31 14.59 -19.50
N TYR A 207 4.57 15.69 -20.20
CA TYR A 207 4.49 15.72 -21.66
C TYR A 207 5.58 14.86 -22.30
N GLU A 208 6.81 14.88 -21.77
CA GLU A 208 7.92 14.06 -22.27
C GLU A 208 7.63 12.55 -22.20
N ILE A 209 6.98 12.07 -21.13
CA ILE A 209 6.60 10.65 -21.00
C ILE A 209 5.36 10.28 -21.81
N GLY A 210 4.63 11.25 -22.38
CA GLY A 210 3.56 11.03 -23.34
C GLY A 210 2.14 11.36 -22.88
N TYR A 211 1.96 12.12 -21.79
CA TYR A 211 0.67 12.76 -21.51
C TYR A 211 0.42 13.91 -22.50
N ARG A 212 -0.85 14.21 -22.79
CA ARG A 212 -1.24 15.31 -23.67
C ARG A 212 -1.81 16.47 -22.87
N SER A 213 -1.88 17.65 -23.47
CA SER A 213 -2.47 18.85 -22.85
C SER A 213 -3.92 18.63 -22.40
N GLY A 214 -4.70 17.82 -23.13
CA GLY A 214 -6.07 17.46 -22.73
C GLY A 214 -6.16 16.48 -21.56
N ASP A 215 -5.08 15.80 -21.20
CA ASP A 215 -5.03 14.83 -20.09
C ASP A 215 -4.71 15.51 -18.74
N ILE A 216 -4.21 16.75 -18.79
CA ILE A 216 -3.68 17.49 -17.64
C ILE A 216 -4.48 18.78 -17.46
N ASN A 217 -5.06 18.95 -16.28
CA ASN A 217 -5.72 20.18 -15.88
C ASN A 217 -4.86 20.96 -14.87
N ILE A 218 -4.62 22.24 -15.12
CA ILE A 218 -3.83 23.11 -14.26
C ILE A 218 -4.75 24.17 -13.65
N CYS A 219 -4.75 24.27 -12.33
CA CYS A 219 -5.51 25.28 -11.59
C CYS A 219 -4.64 25.87 -10.47
N GLY A 220 -4.25 27.14 -10.61
CA GLY A 220 -3.27 27.77 -9.71
C GLY A 220 -1.92 27.06 -9.77
N ASN A 221 -1.44 26.59 -8.61
CA ASN A 221 -0.23 25.75 -8.49
C ASN A 221 -0.56 24.25 -8.41
N SER A 222 -1.76 23.85 -8.79
CA SER A 222 -2.21 22.46 -8.71
C SER A 222 -2.35 21.84 -10.09
N VAL A 223 -1.91 20.59 -10.20
CA VAL A 223 -2.01 19.76 -11.42
C VAL A 223 -2.95 18.60 -11.13
N SER A 224 -3.94 18.40 -11.98
CA SER A 224 -4.85 17.26 -11.90
C SER A 224 -4.82 16.43 -13.18
N PHE A 225 -4.80 15.12 -13.05
CA PHE A 225 -4.78 14.19 -14.18
C PHE A 225 -5.34 12.83 -13.75
N VAL A 226 -5.58 11.97 -14.73
CA VAL A 226 -6.08 10.61 -14.52
C VAL A 226 -4.98 9.61 -14.82
N PHE A 227 -4.63 8.79 -13.82
CA PHE A 227 -3.78 7.62 -14.00
C PHE A 227 -4.64 6.37 -14.19
N ASP A 228 -4.87 6.03 -15.46
CA ASP A 228 -5.63 4.84 -15.90
C ASP A 228 -4.72 3.88 -16.68
N ARG A 229 -4.22 4.31 -17.84
CA ARG A 229 -3.25 3.56 -18.63
C ARG A 229 -1.85 4.15 -18.47
N PRO A 230 -0.87 3.37 -17.99
CA PRO A 230 0.48 3.87 -17.84
C PRO A 230 1.12 4.22 -19.18
N LYS A 231 1.97 5.24 -19.17
CA LYS A 231 2.77 5.68 -20.32
C LYS A 231 4.18 5.11 -20.31
N THR A 232 4.65 4.67 -19.14
CA THR A 232 5.94 4.05 -18.93
C THR A 232 5.89 2.51 -18.99
N PRO A 233 7.03 1.81 -19.20
CA PRO A 233 7.08 0.35 -19.19
C PRO A 233 6.74 -0.25 -17.82
N GLN A 234 5.83 -1.23 -17.81
CA GLN A 234 5.31 -1.82 -16.57
C GLN A 234 6.12 -3.02 -16.07
N PRO A 235 6.41 -3.16 -14.76
CA PRO A 235 7.20 -4.28 -14.23
C PRO A 235 6.64 -5.66 -14.61
N ARG A 236 5.31 -5.77 -14.69
CA ARG A 236 4.59 -6.99 -15.06
C ARG A 236 4.91 -7.50 -16.48
N THR A 237 5.25 -6.61 -17.42
CA THR A 237 5.56 -7.04 -18.81
C THR A 237 6.85 -7.87 -18.86
N SER A 238 7.77 -7.62 -17.93
CA SER A 238 9.02 -8.39 -17.82
C SER A 238 8.87 -9.70 -17.05
N HIS A 239 7.78 -9.87 -16.29
CA HIS A 239 7.59 -10.98 -15.34
C HIS A 239 6.17 -11.56 -15.35
N LEU A 240 5.58 -11.75 -16.55
CA LEU A 240 4.19 -12.17 -16.73
C LEU A 240 3.78 -13.41 -15.90
N PHE A 241 4.59 -14.48 -15.93
CA PHE A 241 4.29 -15.70 -15.16
C PHE A 241 4.33 -15.47 -13.65
N SER A 242 5.30 -14.69 -13.16
CA SER A 242 5.42 -14.36 -11.74
C SER A 242 4.24 -13.50 -11.28
N SER A 243 3.84 -12.51 -12.09
CA SER A 243 2.66 -11.68 -11.84
C SER A 243 1.37 -12.51 -11.84
N ALA A 244 1.19 -13.41 -12.80
CA ALA A 244 0.02 -14.30 -12.84
C ALA A 244 -0.03 -15.23 -11.61
N TRP A 245 1.11 -15.77 -11.21
CA TRP A 245 1.23 -16.59 -10.01
C TRP A 245 0.94 -15.80 -8.72
N ALA A 246 1.45 -14.56 -8.62
CA ALA A 246 1.16 -13.66 -7.50
C ALA A 246 -0.35 -13.38 -7.40
N LEU A 247 -1.00 -12.98 -8.49
CA LEU A 247 -2.45 -12.73 -8.52
C LEU A 247 -3.27 -13.98 -8.14
N TRP A 248 -2.84 -15.17 -8.58
CA TRP A 248 -3.49 -16.42 -8.18
C TRP A 248 -3.39 -16.68 -6.67
N LYS A 249 -2.19 -16.48 -6.08
CA LYS A 249 -2.02 -16.59 -4.62
C LYS A 249 -2.85 -15.55 -3.88
N ASP A 250 -2.94 -14.33 -4.39
CA ASP A 250 -3.72 -13.26 -3.79
C ASP A 250 -5.21 -13.60 -3.75
N ARG A 251 -5.75 -14.19 -4.84
CA ARG A 251 -7.12 -14.75 -4.83
C ARG A 251 -7.31 -15.83 -3.78
N LEU A 252 -6.35 -16.74 -3.66
CA LEU A 252 -6.41 -17.82 -2.68
C LEU A 252 -6.37 -17.29 -1.24
N PHE A 253 -5.47 -16.36 -0.94
CA PHE A 253 -5.38 -15.73 0.37
C PHE A 253 -6.60 -14.87 0.69
N LEU A 254 -7.15 -14.17 -0.30
CA LEU A 254 -8.39 -13.45 -0.14
C LEU A 254 -9.56 -14.39 0.19
N PHE A 255 -9.66 -15.53 -0.50
CA PHE A 255 -10.66 -16.54 -0.19
C PHE A 255 -10.57 -17.01 1.27
N PHE A 256 -9.37 -17.34 1.75
CA PHE A 256 -9.16 -17.72 3.14
C PHE A 256 -9.49 -16.59 4.11
N TYR A 257 -9.05 -15.37 3.83
CA TYR A 257 -9.36 -14.19 4.63
C TYR A 257 -10.87 -14.01 4.79
N CYS A 258 -11.61 -13.98 3.67
CA CYS A 258 -13.06 -13.85 3.67
C CYS A 258 -13.73 -15.01 4.43
N ARG A 259 -13.27 -16.25 4.23
CA ARG A 259 -13.85 -17.43 4.88
C ARG A 259 -13.64 -17.46 6.39
N ILE A 260 -12.48 -17.00 6.85
CA ILE A 260 -12.10 -16.94 8.27
C ILE A 260 -12.85 -15.80 8.95
N THR A 261 -12.89 -14.63 8.31
CA THR A 261 -13.44 -13.39 8.90
C THR A 261 -14.94 -13.18 8.64
N LYS A 262 -15.62 -14.10 7.93
CA LYS A 262 -17.05 -14.06 7.57
C LYS A 262 -18.04 -13.79 8.72
N VAL A 263 -17.60 -13.93 9.97
CA VAL A 263 -18.41 -13.67 11.16
C VAL A 263 -18.65 -12.18 11.40
N PHE A 264 -17.89 -11.31 10.72
CA PHE A 264 -18.03 -9.86 10.78
C PHE A 264 -18.25 -9.29 9.38
N CYS A 265 -19.01 -8.20 9.29
CA CYS A 265 -19.26 -7.47 8.04
C CYS A 265 -18.19 -6.37 7.83
N HIS A 266 -17.93 -5.58 8.86
CA HIS A 266 -17.03 -4.43 8.80
C HIS A 266 -15.55 -4.85 8.82
N THR A 267 -14.75 -4.19 7.99
CA THR A 267 -13.31 -4.42 7.86
C THR A 267 -12.58 -4.24 9.19
N LEU A 268 -12.89 -3.18 9.94
CA LEU A 268 -12.37 -2.95 11.29
C LEU A 268 -12.49 -4.18 12.20
N ASP A 269 -13.70 -4.74 12.29
CA ASP A 269 -13.97 -5.94 13.10
C ASP A 269 -13.27 -7.19 12.54
N LYS A 270 -13.27 -7.36 11.21
CA LYS A 270 -12.60 -8.49 10.54
C LYS A 270 -11.11 -8.52 10.86
N LEU A 271 -10.46 -7.36 10.88
CA LEU A 271 -9.03 -7.23 11.12
C LEU A 271 -8.67 -7.47 12.58
N LEU A 272 -9.42 -6.91 13.52
CA LEU A 272 -9.25 -7.19 14.94
C LEU A 272 -9.50 -8.66 15.25
N TYR A 273 -10.52 -9.26 14.62
CA TYR A 273 -10.78 -10.69 14.73
C TYR A 273 -9.63 -11.52 14.20
N LEU A 274 -9.06 -11.15 13.05
CA LEU A 274 -7.91 -11.84 12.49
C LEU A 274 -6.68 -11.71 13.39
N TYR A 275 -6.43 -10.53 13.98
CA TYR A 275 -5.34 -10.32 14.92
C TYR A 275 -5.49 -11.21 16.17
N GLU A 276 -6.67 -11.23 16.78
CA GLU A 276 -6.94 -12.02 17.98
C GLU A 276 -6.94 -13.53 17.68
N TYR A 277 -7.48 -13.95 16.53
CA TYR A 277 -7.61 -15.36 16.18
C TYR A 277 -6.32 -15.96 15.60
N LEU A 278 -5.66 -15.23 14.69
CA LEU A 278 -4.47 -15.66 13.94
C LEU A 278 -3.46 -14.50 13.80
N PRO A 279 -2.79 -14.10 14.90
CA PRO A 279 -1.93 -12.91 14.93
C PRO A 279 -0.75 -12.98 13.94
N PHE A 280 -0.26 -14.17 13.62
CA PHE A 280 0.78 -14.36 12.60
C PHE A 280 0.29 -13.95 11.20
N VAL A 281 -0.94 -14.34 10.85
CA VAL A 281 -1.54 -14.03 9.54
C VAL A 281 -1.78 -12.53 9.44
N PHE A 282 -2.34 -11.92 10.49
CA PHE A 282 -2.50 -10.46 10.55
C PHE A 282 -1.16 -9.73 10.33
N ARG A 283 -0.10 -10.10 11.06
CA ARG A 283 1.22 -9.48 10.89
C ARG A 283 1.83 -9.73 9.51
N HIS A 284 1.57 -10.87 8.90
CA HIS A 284 2.03 -11.14 7.54
C HIS A 284 1.34 -10.21 6.53
N MET A 285 0.03 -10.02 6.66
CA MET A 285 -0.78 -9.16 5.79
C MET A 285 -0.40 -7.67 5.90
N MET A 286 -0.01 -7.20 7.09
CA MET A 286 0.38 -5.80 7.29
C MET A 286 1.78 -5.47 6.77
N ARG A 287 2.58 -6.46 6.33
CA ARG A 287 3.91 -6.24 5.74
C ARG A 287 3.82 -5.87 4.25
N ILE A 288 3.06 -4.84 3.96
CA ILE A 288 3.01 -4.22 2.64
C ILE A 288 4.32 -3.42 2.48
N HIS A 289 5.07 -3.62 1.39
CA HIS A 289 6.35 -2.93 1.10
C HIS A 289 7.56 -3.22 2.01
N CYS A 290 7.65 -4.40 2.64
CA CYS A 290 8.87 -4.80 3.35
C CYS A 290 9.93 -5.40 2.40
N TYR A 291 10.61 -4.56 1.60
CA TYR A 291 11.71 -4.99 0.71
C TYR A 291 12.97 -5.45 1.45
N SER A 292 13.09 -5.15 2.75
CA SER A 292 14.21 -5.56 3.59
C SER A 292 13.74 -5.92 5.01
N ARG A 293 14.30 -7.01 5.56
CA ARG A 293 14.11 -7.36 6.97
C ARG A 293 14.85 -6.31 7.81
N ARG A 294 14.15 -5.68 8.77
CA ARG A 294 14.83 -5.06 9.93
C ARG A 294 15.78 -6.11 10.54
N LYS A 295 17.10 -5.91 10.40
CA LYS A 295 18.01 -6.45 11.41
C LYS A 295 17.75 -5.64 12.67
N PRO A 296 17.36 -6.25 13.81
CA PRO A 296 17.16 -5.50 15.03
C PRO A 296 18.44 -4.74 15.36
N LYS A 297 18.34 -3.41 15.52
CA LYS A 297 19.43 -2.61 16.08
C LYS A 297 19.71 -3.20 17.47
N ARG A 298 20.88 -3.82 17.65
CA ARG A 298 21.36 -4.18 19.00
C ARG A 298 21.34 -2.89 19.80
N ARG A 299 20.52 -2.83 20.86
CA ARG A 299 20.64 -1.78 21.88
C ARG A 299 22.09 -1.81 22.34
N LYS A 300 22.85 -0.75 22.04
CA LYS A 300 24.07 -0.47 22.79
C LYS A 300 23.60 -0.09 24.18
N THR A 301 23.68 -1.02 25.10
CA THR A 301 23.72 -0.72 26.53
C THR A 301 25.02 0.07 26.75
N SER A 302 24.87 1.38 26.89
CA SER A 302 25.82 2.22 27.63
C SER A 302 25.67 1.95 29.11
#